data_AF-A0A0B7JZ21-F1
#
_entry.id   AF-A0A0B7JZ21-F1
#
_cell.length_a   1.000
_cell.length_b   1.000
_cell.length_c   1.000
_cell.angle_alpha   90.00
_cell.angle_beta   90.00
_cell.angle_gamma   90.00
#
_symmetry.space_group_name_H-M   'P 1'
#
loop_
_entity.id
_entity.type
_entity.pdbx_description
1 polymer ?
#
loop_
_entity_poly.entity_id
_entity_poly.type
_entity_poly.pdbx_seq_one_letter_code
_entity_poly.pdbx_strand_id
1 'polypeptide(L)'
;MNTVKSFWLGWGSLCLGGAGAYVFAKREINRERQAKEEAKRLKKYQNKTLESSLQDNGPAAARDDIAGSPSQEGSSDPAPTRHAPTTEQQQVDEKSKFESRTPFRSPKGDRFS
;
A
#
# COMPACT_ATOMS: atom_id res chain seq x y z
N MET A 1 2.56 -59.48 26.62
CA MET A 1 2.12 -58.18 26.07
C MET A 1 3.15 -57.56 25.12
N ASN A 2 3.73 -58.35 24.20
CA ASN A 2 4.68 -57.88 23.18
C ASN A 2 4.40 -58.60 21.86
N THR A 3 3.29 -58.27 21.19
CA THR A 3 2.96 -58.88 19.89
C THR A 3 3.24 -57.88 18.78
N VAL A 4 3.66 -58.36 17.61
CA VAL A 4 3.92 -57.53 16.42
C VAL A 4 2.72 -56.62 16.09
N LYS A 5 1.51 -57.07 16.45
CA LYS A 5 0.26 -56.30 16.30
C LYS A 5 0.26 -55.00 17.11
N SER A 6 0.74 -54.99 18.35
CA SER A 6 0.79 -53.77 19.17
C SER A 6 1.85 -52.78 18.67
N PHE A 7 2.94 -53.27 18.07
CA PHE A 7 3.95 -52.44 17.43
C PHE A 7 3.37 -51.68 16.22
N TRP A 8 2.62 -52.39 15.36
CA TRP A 8 1.94 -51.78 14.20
C TRP A 8 0.86 -50.78 14.61
N LEU A 9 0.13 -51.04 15.68
CA LEU A 9 -0.85 -50.08 16.21
C LEU A 9 -0.18 -48.81 16.74
N GLY A 10 0.96 -48.94 17.44
CA GLY A 10 1.74 -47.79 17.91
C GLY A 10 2.32 -46.96 16.76
N TRP A 11 2.90 -47.61 15.75
CA TRP A 11 3.43 -46.93 14.56
C TRP A 11 2.34 -46.29 13.71
N GLY A 12 1.21 -46.97 13.53
CA GLY A 12 0.05 -46.43 12.82
C GLY A 12 -0.49 -45.15 13.48
N SER A 13 -0.55 -45.11 14.81
CA SER A 13 -0.94 -43.91 15.57
C SER A 13 0.03 -42.75 15.36
N LEU A 14 1.34 -43.02 15.35
CA LEU A 14 2.37 -42.00 15.10
C LEU A 14 2.23 -41.38 13.70
N CYS A 15 2.03 -42.21 12.67
CA CYS A 15 1.83 -41.73 11.30
C CYS A 15 0.54 -40.91 11.16
N LEU A 16 -0.56 -41.36 11.76
CA LEU A 16 -1.84 -40.63 11.71
C LEU A 16 -1.74 -39.27 12.42
N GLY A 17 -1.11 -39.24 13.61
CA GLY A 17 -0.89 -38.00 14.36
C GLY A 17 -0.01 -37.01 13.62
N GLY A 18 1.10 -37.47 13.02
CA GLY A 18 1.99 -36.64 12.21
C GLY A 18 1.32 -36.08 10.94
N ALA A 19 0.56 -36.92 10.22
CA ALA A 19 -0.20 -36.49 9.05
C ALA A 19 -1.31 -35.50 9.41
N GLY A 20 -2.01 -35.70 10.53
CA GLY A 20 -3.00 -34.77 11.07
C GLY A 20 -2.39 -33.40 11.39
N ALA A 21 -1.24 -33.38 12.07
CA ALA A 21 -0.52 -32.15 12.38
C ALA A 21 -0.04 -31.40 11.12
N TYR A 22 0.41 -32.13 10.10
CA TYR A 22 0.80 -31.54 8.82
C TYR A 22 -0.36 -30.85 8.11
N VAL A 23 -1.54 -31.48 8.09
CA VAL A 23 -2.74 -30.90 7.47
C VAL A 23 -3.24 -29.70 8.27
N PHE A 24 -3.21 -29.77 9.60
CA PHE A 24 -3.58 -28.64 10.46
C PHE A 24 -2.67 -27.43 10.23
N ALA A 25 -1.35 -27.62 10.20
CA ALA A 25 -0.39 -26.55 9.91
C ALA A 25 -0.52 -25.98 8.49
N LYS A 26 -0.79 -26.81 7.48
CA LYS A 26 -0.97 -26.33 6.09
C LYS A 26 -2.27 -25.56 5.88
N ARG A 27 -3.29 -25.82 6.71
CA ARG A 27 -4.60 -25.16 6.60
C ARG A 27 -4.53 -23.68 6.94
N GLU A 28 -3.72 -23.29 7.91
CA GLU A 28 -3.55 -21.87 8.29
C GLU A 28 -2.74 -21.08 7.25
N ILE A 29 -1.67 -21.67 6.71
CA ILE A 29 -0.81 -21.03 5.70
C ILE A 29 -1.58 -20.75 4.40
N ASN A 30 -2.41 -21.69 3.96
CA ASN A 30 -3.22 -21.48 2.76
C ASN A 30 -4.34 -20.45 2.96
N ARG A 31 -4.89 -20.37 4.18
CA ARG A 31 -5.94 -19.40 4.52
C ARG A 31 -5.43 -17.96 4.46
N GLU A 32 -4.23 -17.71 4.97
CA GLU A 32 -3.64 -16.37 4.93
C GLU A 32 -3.30 -15.92 3.50
N ARG A 33 -2.80 -16.86 2.67
CA ARG A 33 -2.51 -16.61 1.26
C ARG A 33 -3.78 -16.29 0.47
N GLN A 34 -4.86 -17.04 0.70
CA GLN A 34 -6.18 -16.75 0.11
C GLN A 34 -6.74 -15.39 0.56
N ALA A 35 -6.67 -15.06 1.85
CA ALA A 35 -7.14 -13.76 2.35
C ALA A 35 -6.35 -12.58 1.75
N LYS A 36 -5.04 -12.72 1.56
CA LYS A 36 -4.21 -11.71 0.87
C LYS A 36 -4.59 -11.56 -0.61
N GLU A 37 -4.95 -12.65 -1.28
CA GLU A 37 -5.41 -12.61 -2.66
C GLU A 37 -6.78 -11.94 -2.78
N GLU A 38 -7.71 -12.23 -1.87
CA GLU A 38 -9.02 -11.59 -1.79
C GLU A 38 -8.91 -10.09 -1.52
N ALA A 39 -8.07 -9.69 -0.56
CA ALA A 39 -7.81 -8.28 -0.28
C ALA A 39 -7.21 -7.55 -1.50
N LYS A 40 -6.32 -8.19 -2.25
CA LYS A 40 -5.77 -7.64 -3.51
C LYS A 40 -6.84 -7.55 -4.60
N ARG A 41 -7.71 -8.55 -4.74
CA ARG A 41 -8.81 -8.54 -5.72
C ARG A 41 -9.82 -7.44 -5.41
N LEU A 42 -10.17 -7.24 -4.14
CA LEU A 42 -11.08 -6.18 -3.71
C LEU A 42 -10.53 -4.79 -4.05
N LYS A 43 -9.25 -4.53 -3.73
CA LYS A 43 -8.59 -3.26 -4.09
C LYS A 43 -8.57 -3.01 -5.58
N LYS A 44 -8.27 -4.05 -6.38
CA LYS A 44 -8.32 -3.96 -7.85
C LYS A 44 -9.72 -3.67 -8.36
N TYR A 45 -10.75 -4.31 -7.76
CA TYR A 45 -12.14 -4.05 -8.12
C TYR A 45 -12.54 -2.61 -7.80
N GLN A 46 -12.22 -2.11 -6.60
CA GLN A 46 -12.49 -0.71 -6.23
C GLN A 46 -11.82 0.27 -7.19
N ASN A 47 -10.53 0.09 -7.49
CA ASN A 47 -9.85 0.95 -8.46
C ASN A 47 -10.49 0.87 -9.85
N LYS A 48 -10.85 -0.33 -10.31
CA LYS A 48 -11.53 -0.49 -11.60
C LYS A 48 -12.89 0.21 -11.63
N THR A 49 -13.67 0.14 -10.55
CA THR A 49 -14.96 0.84 -10.45
C THR A 49 -14.76 2.36 -10.50
N LEU A 50 -13.77 2.88 -9.77
CA LEU A 50 -13.42 4.30 -9.80
C LEU A 50 -12.96 4.73 -11.19
N GLU A 51 -12.06 3.97 -11.81
CA GLU A 51 -11.57 4.20 -13.17
C GLU A 51 -12.71 4.17 -14.20
N SER A 52 -13.61 3.19 -14.14
CA SER A 52 -14.80 3.14 -15.01
C SER A 52 -15.74 4.31 -14.75
N SER A 53 -15.96 4.73 -13.50
CA SER A 53 -16.79 5.90 -13.19
C SER A 53 -16.19 7.22 -13.69
N LEU A 54 -14.85 7.32 -13.71
CA LEU A 54 -14.12 8.43 -14.30
C LEU A 54 -14.17 8.38 -15.84
N GLN A 55 -14.17 7.19 -16.42
CA GLN A 55 -14.18 6.97 -17.86
C GLN A 55 -15.57 7.19 -18.50
N ASP A 56 -16.65 6.81 -17.81
CA ASP A 56 -18.03 7.08 -18.25
C ASP A 56 -18.36 8.59 -18.19
N ASN A 57 -17.62 9.37 -17.39
CA ASN A 57 -17.62 10.83 -17.39
C ASN A 57 -16.59 11.44 -18.39
N GLY A 58 -16.29 10.76 -19.50
CA GLY A 58 -15.59 11.32 -20.65
C GLY A 58 -16.25 12.61 -21.18
N PRO A 59 -15.49 13.48 -21.87
CA PRO A 59 -15.44 14.93 -21.62
C PRO A 59 -16.74 15.66 -22.00
N ALA A 60 -17.65 15.80 -21.05
CA ALA A 60 -18.81 16.69 -21.20
C ALA A 60 -18.85 17.86 -20.20
N ALA A 61 -17.90 17.94 -19.25
CA ALA A 61 -17.87 19.04 -18.27
C ALA A 61 -16.47 19.47 -17.79
N ALA A 62 -15.38 19.07 -18.46
CA ALA A 62 -14.06 19.66 -18.23
C ALA A 62 -13.93 20.99 -19.02
N ARG A 63 -14.78 21.95 -18.67
CA ARG A 63 -14.62 23.36 -19.05
C ARG A 63 -14.25 24.09 -17.76
N ASP A 64 -12.96 24.39 -17.64
CA ASP A 64 -12.41 25.46 -16.81
C ASP A 64 -12.28 25.27 -15.28
N ASP A 65 -12.79 24.19 -14.68
CA ASP A 65 -12.55 23.93 -13.24
C ASP A 65 -11.20 23.21 -12.99
N ILE A 66 -10.15 24.02 -12.84
CA ILE A 66 -8.77 23.58 -12.56
C ILE A 66 -8.63 23.00 -11.13
N ALA A 67 -9.59 23.27 -10.23
CA ALA A 67 -9.53 23.00 -8.79
C ALA A 67 -9.71 21.51 -8.37
N GLY A 68 -9.72 20.57 -9.32
CA GLY A 68 -10.02 19.15 -9.06
C GLY A 68 -8.92 18.16 -9.45
N SER A 69 -7.81 18.62 -10.03
CA SER A 69 -6.73 17.75 -10.51
C SER A 69 -5.36 18.27 -10.09
N PRO A 70 -4.69 17.60 -9.12
CA PRO A 70 -3.38 18.01 -8.63
C PRO A 70 -2.33 18.15 -9.75
N SER A 71 -2.44 17.32 -10.79
CA SER A 71 -1.55 17.35 -11.95
C SER A 71 -1.83 18.54 -12.90
N GLN A 72 -3.07 19.06 -12.92
CA GLN A 72 -3.44 20.21 -13.76
C GLN A 72 -3.16 21.54 -13.05
N GLU A 73 -3.39 21.62 -11.73
CA GLU A 73 -3.07 22.79 -10.90
C GLU A 73 -1.57 23.17 -10.96
N GLY A 74 -0.67 22.18 -11.05
CA GLY A 74 0.77 22.41 -11.18
C GLY A 74 1.20 23.00 -12.53
N SER A 75 0.40 22.82 -13.59
CA SER A 75 0.70 23.34 -14.94
C SER A 75 0.17 24.74 -15.19
N SER A 76 -0.81 25.18 -14.39
CA SER A 76 -1.47 26.48 -14.53
C SER A 76 -0.87 27.57 -13.64
N ASP A 77 0.20 27.29 -12.91
CA ASP A 77 0.98 28.33 -12.22
C ASP A 77 1.75 29.09 -13.30
N PRO A 78 1.36 30.34 -13.65
CA PRO A 78 2.18 31.14 -14.55
C PRO A 78 3.56 31.18 -13.92
N ALA A 79 4.55 30.62 -14.63
CA ALA A 79 5.92 30.54 -14.14
C ALA A 79 6.23 31.85 -13.44
N PRO A 80 6.59 31.84 -12.13
CA PRO A 80 6.97 33.08 -11.47
C PRO A 80 8.01 33.69 -12.38
N THR A 81 7.73 34.85 -12.97
CA THR A 81 8.71 35.62 -13.74
C THR A 81 9.71 36.21 -12.75
N ARG A 82 10.34 35.32 -12.00
CA ARG A 82 11.47 35.60 -11.15
C ARG A 82 12.66 35.21 -12.01
N HIS A 83 13.45 36.23 -12.33
CA HIS A 83 14.69 36.09 -13.09
C HIS A 83 15.48 34.90 -12.56
N ALA A 84 15.96 34.04 -13.46
CA ALA A 84 16.84 32.92 -13.07
C ALA A 84 17.98 33.48 -12.19
N PRO A 85 18.30 32.82 -11.06
CA PRO A 85 19.31 33.31 -10.13
C PRO A 85 20.62 33.46 -10.90
N THR A 86 21.15 34.68 -10.94
CA THR A 86 22.34 35.03 -11.73
C THR A 86 23.63 34.71 -10.96
N THR A 87 23.50 34.34 -9.68
CA THR A 87 24.61 34.04 -8.76
C THR A 87 24.29 32.79 -7.94
N GLU A 88 25.31 31.97 -7.65
CA GLU A 88 25.17 30.73 -6.87
C GLU A 88 24.64 30.99 -5.45
N GLN A 89 24.99 32.13 -4.86
CA GLN A 89 24.49 32.53 -3.54
C GLN A 89 22.96 32.76 -3.53
N GLN A 90 22.41 33.37 -4.58
CA GLN A 90 20.95 33.52 -4.72
C GLN A 90 20.24 32.19 -4.91
N GLN A 91 20.87 31.23 -5.58
CA GLN A 91 20.29 29.89 -5.78
C GLN A 91 20.17 29.11 -4.47
N VAL A 92 21.09 29.33 -3.51
CA VAL A 92 21.07 28.66 -2.20
C VAL A 92 20.04 29.30 -1.26
N ASP A 93 19.83 30.61 -1.34
CA ASP A 93 18.86 31.33 -0.50
C ASP A 93 17.41 31.25 -1.03
N GLU A 94 17.23 31.04 -2.34
CA GLU A 94 15.91 30.89 -2.96
C GLU A 94 15.33 29.48 -2.79
N LYS A 95 14.63 29.28 -1.67
CA LYS A 95 13.83 28.08 -1.39
C LYS A 95 12.64 27.97 -2.34
N SER A 96 12.34 26.75 -2.78
CA SER A 96 11.20 26.50 -3.69
C SER A 96 9.84 26.79 -3.03
N LYS A 97 8.79 26.99 -3.83
CA LYS A 97 7.41 27.27 -3.35
C LYS A 97 6.88 26.22 -2.36
N PHE A 98 7.38 24.99 -2.45
CA PHE A 98 6.95 23.85 -1.62
C PHE A 98 7.94 23.52 -0.52
N GLU A 99 9.03 24.27 -0.39
CA GLU A 99 10.04 24.02 0.62
C GLU A 99 9.64 24.69 1.95
N SER A 100 9.71 23.91 3.03
CA SER A 100 9.32 24.40 4.34
C SER A 100 10.34 25.44 4.84
N ARG A 101 9.85 26.62 5.23
CA ARG A 101 10.68 27.66 5.87
C ARG A 101 11.29 27.18 7.18
N THR A 102 10.59 26.29 7.88
CA THR A 102 11.02 25.69 9.13
C THR A 102 11.53 24.26 8.89
N PRO A 103 12.59 23.83 9.59
CA PRO A 103 13.04 22.44 9.55
C PRO A 103 11.98 21.54 10.20
N PHE A 104 11.70 20.40 9.57
CA PHE A 104 10.80 19.40 10.13
C PHE A 104 11.32 18.92 11.48
N ARG A 105 10.44 18.92 12.50
CA ARG A 105 10.70 18.28 13.78
C ARG A 105 9.62 17.22 14.01
N SER A 106 10.06 15.98 14.24
CA SER A 106 9.15 14.91 14.65
C SER A 106 8.40 15.34 15.92
N PRO A 107 7.08 15.18 15.99
CA PRO A 107 6.34 15.34 17.24
C PRO A 107 6.99 14.51 18.34
N LYS A 108 7.19 15.08 19.53
CA LYS A 108 7.59 14.28 20.69
C LYS A 108 6.43 13.35 21.00
N GLY A 109 6.56 12.08 20.65
CA GLY A 109 5.59 11.06 21.03
C GLY A 109 5.43 11.07 22.56
N ASP A 110 4.19 10.91 23.01
CA ASP A 110 3.93 10.61 24.41
C ASP A 110 4.58 9.26 24.72
N ARG A 111 5.63 9.29 25.54
CA ARG A 111 6.37 8.08 25.93
C ARG A 111 5.68 7.36 27.08
N PHE A 112 4.50 7.82 27.49
CA PHE A 112 3.77 7.36 28.66
C PHE A 112 2.26 7.14 28.40
N SER A 113 1.88 6.73 27.19
CA SER A 113 0.56 6.11 26.94
C SER A 113 0.69 4.62 26.63
#